data_AF-S3A3Z8-F1
#
_entry.id   AF-S3A3Z8-F1
#
_cell.length_a   1.000
_cell.length_b   1.000
_cell.length_c   1.000
_cell.angle_alpha   90.00
_cell.angle_beta   90.00
_cell.angle_gamma   90.00
#
_symmetry.space_group_name_H-M   'P 1'
#
loop_
_entity.id
_entity.type
_entity.pdbx_description
1 polymer ?
#
loop_
_entity_poly.entity_id
_entity_poly.type
_entity_poly.pdbx_seq_one_letter_code
_entity_poly.pdbx_strand_id
1 'polypeptide(L)'
;MGLLCDVFLHLLRGLGYSNYTEQWLLCALGILLVAFGVSVAVTSRVIVMAGDGLALAISVTLNRAFGPRRWREFGTCKIAVDTSLVIIASVLSLAVLGSLEGVREGTLAAALLVGFFAKYFVRWLEPVQKWL
;
A
#
# COMPACT_ATOMS: atom_id res chain seq x y z
N MET A 1 -10.86 13.65 -4.10
CA MET A 1 -10.39 12.25 -4.11
C MET A 1 -11.52 11.28 -4.48
N GLY A 2 -12.70 11.34 -3.83
CA GLY A 2 -13.84 10.43 -4.15
C GLY A 2 -14.27 10.40 -5.63
N LEU A 3 -14.53 11.56 -6.24
CA LEU A 3 -14.99 11.63 -7.63
C LEU A 3 -14.06 10.96 -8.64
N LEU A 4 -12.73 11.13 -8.51
CA LEU A 4 -11.78 10.47 -9.41
C LEU A 4 -11.79 8.95 -9.21
N CYS A 5 -11.84 8.47 -7.96
CA CYS A 5 -11.99 7.03 -7.70
C CYS A 5 -13.24 6.48 -8.35
N ASP A 6 -14.38 7.16 -8.25
CA ASP A 6 -15.65 6.71 -8.83
C ASP A 6 -15.57 6.66 -10.36
N VAL A 7 -14.94 7.64 -11.00
CA VAL A 7 -14.71 7.66 -12.45
C VAL A 7 -13.81 6.50 -12.88
N PHE A 8 -12.71 6.26 -12.16
CA PHE A 8 -11.84 5.10 -12.44
C PHE A 8 -12.58 3.78 -12.22
N LEU A 9 -13.39 3.65 -11.16
CA LEU A 9 -14.20 2.47 -10.92
C LEU A 9 -15.18 2.23 -12.07
N HIS A 10 -15.79 3.30 -12.57
CA HIS A 10 -16.72 3.22 -13.70
C HIS A 10 -16.00 2.81 -15.00
N LEU A 11 -14.80 3.35 -15.24
CA LEU A 11 -13.97 3.01 -16.39
C LEU A 11 -13.48 1.55 -16.35
N LEU A 12 -13.06 1.08 -15.18
CA LEU A 12 -12.58 -0.29 -14.98
C LEU A 12 -13.70 -1.32 -14.86
N ARG A 13 -14.98 -0.91 -14.73
CA ARG A 13 -16.11 -1.83 -14.57
C ARG A 13 -16.27 -2.81 -15.75
N GLY A 14 -15.80 -2.43 -16.94
CA GLY A 14 -15.79 -3.29 -18.13
C GLY A 14 -14.64 -4.29 -18.21
N LEU A 15 -13.66 -4.22 -17.30
CA LEU A 15 -12.55 -5.18 -17.24
C LEU A 15 -13.03 -6.45 -16.54
N GLY A 16 -13.55 -7.38 -17.33
CA GLY A 16 -13.75 -8.76 -16.91
C GLY A 16 -12.42 -9.52 -16.92
N TYR A 17 -12.30 -10.51 -16.03
CA TYR A 17 -11.22 -11.49 -16.07
C TYR A 17 -11.78 -12.79 -16.64
N SER A 18 -11.12 -13.38 -17.64
CA SER A 18 -11.53 -14.70 -18.16
C SER A 18 -10.76 -15.83 -17.49
N ASN A 19 -9.53 -15.57 -17.05
CA ASN A 19 -8.62 -16.59 -16.52
C ASN A 19 -7.99 -16.18 -15.19
N TYR A 20 -7.62 -17.17 -14.36
CA TYR A 20 -6.95 -16.93 -13.07
C TYR A 20 -5.60 -16.20 -13.24
N THR A 21 -4.89 -16.48 -14.33
CA THR A 21 -3.62 -15.83 -14.66
C THR A 21 -3.80 -14.33 -14.95
N GLU A 22 -4.89 -13.95 -15.61
CA GLU A 22 -5.21 -12.55 -15.89
C GLU A 22 -5.55 -11.79 -14.60
N GLN A 23 -6.25 -12.43 -13.65
CA GLN A 23 -6.51 -11.84 -12.34
C GLN A 23 -5.21 -11.48 -11.62
N TRP A 24 -4.23 -12.39 -11.63
CA TRP A 24 -2.93 -12.16 -11.02
C TRP A 24 -2.13 -11.05 -11.71
N LEU A 25 -2.16 -10.99 -13.04
CA LEU A 25 -1.53 -9.91 -13.82
C LEU A 25 -2.14 -8.55 -13.49
N LEU A 26 -3.47 -8.45 -13.45
CA LEU A 26 -4.18 -7.22 -13.08
C LEU A 26 -3.90 -6.82 -11.63
N CYS A 27 -3.88 -7.78 -10.70
CA CYS A 27 -3.48 -7.53 -9.31
C CYS A 27 -2.04 -7.01 -9.20
N ALA A 28 -1.09 -7.63 -9.90
CA ALA A 28 0.31 -7.22 -9.88
C ALA A 28 0.48 -5.79 -10.45
N LEU A 29 -0.18 -5.48 -11.56
CA LEU A 29 -0.19 -4.13 -12.14
C LEU A 29 -0.80 -3.10 -11.17
N GLY A 30 -1.91 -3.44 -10.52
CA GLY A 30 -2.54 -2.59 -9.51
C GLY A 30 -1.61 -2.29 -8.33
N ILE A 31 -0.92 -3.33 -7.81
CA ILE A 31 0.06 -3.21 -6.73
C ILE A 31 1.18 -2.23 -7.12
N LEU A 32 1.72 -2.35 -8.34
CA LEU A 32 2.79 -1.49 -8.83
C LEU A 32 2.32 -0.05 -9.00
N LEU A 33 1.15 0.16 -9.61
CA LEU A 33 0.58 1.49 -9.85
C LEU A 33 0.28 2.21 -8.53
N VAL A 34 -0.30 1.50 -7.56
CA VAL A 34 -0.58 2.04 -6.22
C VAL A 34 0.72 2.35 -5.47
N ALA A 35 1.70 1.44 -5.49
CA ALA A 35 3.00 1.67 -4.84
C ALA A 35 3.72 2.89 -5.43
N PHE A 36 3.64 3.09 -6.75
CA PHE A 36 4.16 4.28 -7.43
C PHE A 36 3.40 5.55 -7.03
N GLY A 37 2.06 5.52 -7.07
CA GLY A 37 1.24 6.68 -6.69
C GLY A 37 1.49 7.14 -5.24
N VAL A 38 1.56 6.19 -4.30
CA VAL A 38 1.85 6.49 -2.89
C VAL A 38 3.26 7.04 -2.71
N SER A 39 4.26 6.49 -3.40
CA SER A 39 5.65 7.00 -3.29
C SER A 39 5.76 8.44 -3.80
N VAL A 40 5.09 8.80 -4.90
CA VAL A 40 5.02 10.20 -5.37
C VAL A 40 4.27 11.10 -4.38
N ALA A 41 3.13 10.64 -3.83
CA ALA A 41 2.34 11.41 -2.86
C ALA A 41 3.15 11.73 -1.59
N VAL A 42 3.96 10.77 -1.14
CA VAL A 42 4.81 10.91 0.06
C VAL A 42 6.00 11.83 -0.21
N THR A 43 6.69 11.67 -1.34
CA THR A 43 7.82 12.54 -1.72
C THR A 43 7.39 13.99 -1.92
N SER A 44 6.20 14.22 -2.47
CA SER A 44 5.67 15.56 -2.72
C SER A 44 5.12 16.26 -1.47
N ARG A 45 5.10 15.60 -0.30
CA ARG A 45 4.47 16.10 0.95
C ARG A 45 3.04 16.59 0.76
N VAL A 46 2.36 16.11 -0.27
CA VAL A 46 0.95 16.40 -0.53
C VAL A 46 0.11 15.54 0.43
N ILE A 47 -1.14 15.95 0.64
CA ILE A 47 -2.13 15.30 1.53
C ILE A 47 -2.02 13.77 1.43
N VAL A 48 -1.46 13.16 2.48
CA VAL A 48 -1.36 11.71 2.62
C VAL A 48 -2.70 11.15 3.06
N MET A 49 -3.12 10.01 2.49
CA MET A 49 -4.30 9.29 2.98
C MET A 49 -4.08 8.92 4.46
N ALA A 50 -5.17 8.82 5.24
CA ALA A 50 -5.08 8.58 6.68
C ALA A 50 -4.23 7.33 7.03
N GLY A 51 -4.35 6.26 6.24
CA GLY A 51 -3.53 5.04 6.40
C GLY A 51 -2.03 5.29 6.17
N ASP A 52 -1.68 6.01 5.12
CA ASP A 52 -0.28 6.37 4.82
C ASP A 52 0.26 7.38 5.85
N GLY A 53 -0.57 8.31 6.32
CA GLY A 53 -0.24 9.25 7.38
C GLY A 53 0.08 8.57 8.71
N LEU A 54 -0.63 7.49 9.06
CA LEU A 54 -0.33 6.67 10.24
C LEU A 54 1.06 6.02 10.11
N ALA A 55 1.36 5.39 8.97
CA ALA A 55 2.66 4.78 8.71
C ALA A 55 3.80 5.82 8.76
N LEU A 56 3.57 7.03 8.23
CA LEU A 56 4.51 8.14 8.30
C LEU A 56 4.72 8.62 9.74
N ALA A 57 3.65 8.83 10.51
CA ALA A 57 3.73 9.28 11.89
C ALA A 57 4.49 8.28 12.77
N ILE A 58 4.24 6.98 12.58
CA ILE A 58 4.98 5.90 13.26
C ILE A 58 6.45 5.96 12.87
N SER A 59 6.77 6.08 11.58
CA SER A 59 8.15 6.16 11.09
C SER A 59 8.91 7.35 11.69
N VAL A 60 8.30 8.54 11.76
CA VAL A 60 8.89 9.75 12.33
C VAL A 60 9.08 9.63 13.83
N THR A 61 8.08 9.10 14.54
CA THR A 61 8.13 8.93 16.00
C THR A 61 9.21 7.92 16.41
N LEU A 62 9.28 6.78 15.73
CA LEU A 62 10.30 5.76 16.01
C LEU A 62 11.72 6.22 15.64
N ASN A 63 11.87 7.05 14.60
CA ASN A 63 13.16 7.64 14.25
C ASN A 63 13.59 8.71 15.25
N ARG A 64 12.65 9.48 15.82
CA ARG A 64 12.97 10.44 16.89
C ARG A 64 13.34 9.76 18.21
N ALA A 65 12.59 8.74 18.63
CA ALA A 65 12.75 8.12 19.93
C ALA A 65 14.00 7.23 20.05
N PHE A 66 14.44 6.61 18.95
CA PHE A 66 15.47 5.57 18.99
C PHE A 66 16.56 5.77 17.90
N GLY A 67 16.69 6.98 17.32
CA GLY A 67 17.64 7.36 16.25
C GLY A 67 17.20 6.99 14.82
N PRO A 68 17.98 7.25 13.76
CA PRO A 68 17.68 6.77 12.40
C PRO A 68 18.12 5.31 12.22
N ARG A 69 17.21 4.40 11.82
CA ARG A 69 17.57 3.02 11.37
C ARG A 69 16.82 2.70 10.09
N ARG A 70 17.43 1.88 9.23
CA ARG A 70 16.90 1.34 7.97
C ARG A 70 15.53 0.65 8.08
N TRP A 71 15.19 0.13 9.26
CA TRP A 71 13.90 -0.54 9.53
C TRP A 71 12.75 0.44 9.80
N ARG A 72 13.06 1.72 10.04
CA ARG A 72 12.10 2.79 10.35
C ARG A 72 11.89 3.75 9.19
N GLU A 73 12.33 3.36 8.00
CA GLU A 73 12.00 4.06 6.76
C GLU A 73 10.49 3.92 6.51
N PHE A 74 9.89 4.97 5.94
CA PHE A 74 8.47 5.02 5.63
C PHE A 74 7.95 3.75 4.95
N GLY A 75 8.67 3.24 3.95
CA GLY A 75 8.27 2.02 3.22
C GLY A 75 8.20 0.77 4.11
N THR A 76 9.10 0.61 5.09
CA THR A 76 9.06 -0.55 6.00
C THR A 76 7.93 -0.41 7.03
N CYS A 77 7.72 0.80 7.56
CA CYS A 77 6.59 1.07 8.44
C CYS A 77 5.25 0.88 7.72
N LYS A 78 5.18 1.25 6.44
CA LYS A 78 4.00 1.03 5.59
C LYS A 78 3.69 -0.46 5.43
N ILE A 79 4.68 -1.30 5.13
CA ILE A 79 4.49 -2.77 5.08
C ILE A 79 3.91 -3.27 6.41
N ALA A 80 4.49 -2.85 7.53
CA ALA A 80 4.05 -3.31 8.86
C ALA A 80 2.60 -2.89 9.17
N VAL A 81 2.23 -1.63 8.89
CA VAL A 81 0.86 -1.13 9.10
C VAL A 81 -0.11 -1.85 8.16
N ASP A 82 0.17 -1.90 6.85
CA ASP A 82 -0.73 -2.53 5.87
C ASP A 82 -0.91 -4.03 6.16
N THR A 83 0.17 -4.73 6.54
CA THR A 83 0.11 -6.15 6.95
C THR A 83 -0.69 -6.34 8.24
N SER A 84 -0.51 -5.46 9.24
CA SER A 84 -1.27 -5.54 10.49
C SER A 84 -2.77 -5.34 10.27
N LEU A 85 -3.15 -4.44 9.37
CA LEU A 85 -4.54 -4.21 9.00
C LEU A 85 -5.15 -5.43 8.30
N VAL A 86 -4.41 -6.07 7.40
CA VAL A 86 -4.87 -7.31 6.76
C VAL A 86 -4.99 -8.47 7.74
N ILE A 87 -4.06 -8.60 8.70
CA ILE A 87 -4.16 -9.61 9.76
C ILE A 87 -5.42 -9.36 10.61
N ILE A 88 -5.66 -8.11 11.04
CA ILE A 88 -6.85 -7.75 11.81
C ILE A 88 -8.12 -8.04 11.01
N ALA A 89 -8.16 -7.68 9.73
CA ALA A 89 -9.30 -7.96 8.85
C ALA A 89 -9.55 -9.46 8.69
N SER A 90 -8.49 -10.27 8.58
CA SER A 90 -8.58 -11.73 8.47
C SER A 90 -9.12 -12.37 9.75
N VAL A 91 -8.62 -11.93 10.92
CA VAL A 91 -9.08 -12.42 12.23
C VAL A 91 -10.53 -12.02 12.47
N LEU A 92 -10.93 -10.80 12.13
CA LEU A 92 -12.32 -10.34 12.23
C LEU A 92 -13.24 -11.10 11.26
N SER A 93 -12.82 -11.35 10.02
CA SER A 93 -13.57 -12.16 9.06
C SER A 93 -13.83 -13.57 9.60
N LEU A 94 -12.82 -14.20 10.18
CA LEU A 94 -12.96 -15.52 10.81
C LEU A 94 -13.85 -15.50 12.05
N ALA A 95 -13.72 -14.47 12.90
CA ALA A 95 -14.49 -14.37 14.13
C ALA A 95 -15.98 -14.07 13.90
N VAL A 96 -16.31 -13.32 12.85
CA VAL A 96 -17.69 -12.86 12.58
C VAL A 96 -18.39 -13.71 11.52
N LEU A 97 -17.73 -14.05 10.41
CA LEU A 97 -18.34 -14.79 9.29
C LEU A 97 -18.03 -16.29 9.30
N GLY A 98 -17.05 -16.76 10.10
CA GLY A 98 -16.64 -18.17 10.12
C GLY A 98 -15.98 -18.67 8.83
N SER A 99 -15.77 -17.79 7.85
CA SER A 99 -15.12 -18.06 6.57
C SER A 99 -14.24 -16.85 6.17
N LEU A 100 -13.18 -17.10 5.39
CA LEU A 100 -12.39 -16.02 4.79
C LEU A 100 -13.10 -15.49 3.55
N GLU A 101 -14.16 -14.73 3.76
CA GLU A 101 -14.87 -14.03 2.68
C GLU A 101 -14.28 -12.62 2.54
N GLY A 102 -13.50 -12.39 1.48
CA GLY A 102 -12.87 -11.09 1.19
C GLY A 102 -11.35 -11.02 1.34
N VAL A 103 -10.72 -11.99 2.02
CA VAL A 103 -9.25 -12.13 2.08
C VAL A 103 -8.85 -13.37 1.28
N ARG A 104 -8.53 -13.16 0.00
CA ARG A 104 -7.94 -14.19 -0.86
C ARG A 104 -6.42 -14.00 -0.92
N GLU A 105 -5.73 -14.88 -1.64
CA GLU A 105 -4.28 -14.83 -1.84
C GLU A 105 -3.79 -13.45 -2.34
N GLY A 106 -4.60 -12.78 -3.18
CA GLY A 106 -4.29 -11.45 -3.71
C GLY A 106 -4.22 -10.35 -2.64
N THR A 107 -4.99 -10.44 -1.56
CA THR A 107 -4.99 -9.43 -0.48
C THR A 107 -3.70 -9.54 0.36
N LEU A 108 -3.26 -10.77 0.64
CA LEU A 108 -1.97 -11.05 1.27
C LEU A 108 -0.80 -10.59 0.39
N ALA A 109 -0.86 -10.91 -0.91
CA ALA A 109 0.15 -10.48 -1.87
C ALA A 109 0.24 -8.95 -1.95
N ALA A 110 -0.90 -8.25 -2.00
CA ALA A 110 -0.94 -6.79 -2.03
C ALA A 110 -0.35 -6.17 -0.76
N ALA A 111 -0.72 -6.64 0.43
CA ALA A 111 -0.21 -6.07 1.68
C ALA A 111 1.33 -6.17 1.82
N LEU A 112 1.91 -7.29 1.37
CA LEU A 112 3.35 -7.50 1.41
C LEU A 112 4.09 -6.76 0.29
N LEU A 113 3.58 -6.88 -0.94
CA LEU A 113 4.28 -6.39 -2.13
C LEU A 113 4.15 -4.87 -2.30
N VAL A 114 2.99 -4.28 -2.00
CA VAL A 114 2.79 -2.82 -2.15
C VAL A 114 3.82 -2.06 -1.34
N GLY A 115 4.00 -2.42 -0.07
CA GLY A 115 4.97 -1.72 0.77
C GLY A 115 6.44 -2.03 0.38
N PHE A 116 6.72 -3.23 -0.14
CA PHE A 116 8.06 -3.57 -0.68
C PHE A 116 8.39 -2.71 -1.91
N PHE A 117 7.48 -2.61 -2.87
CA PHE A 117 7.65 -1.77 -4.05
C PHE A 117 7.66 -0.28 -3.69
N ALA A 118 6.80 0.17 -2.76
CA ALA A 118 6.81 1.55 -2.29
C ALA A 118 8.15 1.92 -1.66
N LYS A 119 8.75 1.03 -0.86
CA LYS A 119 10.12 1.20 -0.35
C LYS A 119 11.14 1.34 -1.47
N TYR A 120 11.03 0.51 -2.50
CA TYR A 120 11.93 0.56 -3.65
C TYR A 120 11.79 1.89 -4.41
N PHE A 121 10.56 2.31 -4.72
CA PHE A 121 10.28 3.55 -5.42
C PHE A 121 10.72 4.79 -4.62
N VAL A 122 10.45 4.85 -3.31
CA VAL A 122 10.92 5.96 -2.46
C VAL A 122 12.44 6.07 -2.46
N ARG A 123 13.17 4.96 -2.36
CA ARG A 123 14.65 4.97 -2.46
C ARG A 123 15.15 5.41 -3.84
N TRP A 124 14.40 5.11 -4.89
CA TRP A 124 14.74 5.55 -6.24
C TRP A 124 14.48 7.05 -6.44
N LEU A 125 13.50 7.60 -5.72
CA LEU A 125 13.15 9.04 -5.74
C LEU A 125 13.99 9.90 -4.80
N GLU A 126 14.59 9.34 -3.74
CA GLU A 126 15.52 10.04 -2.83
C GLU A 126 16.66 10.82 -3.54
N PRO A 127 17.39 10.27 -4.54
CA PRO A 127 18.41 11.03 -5.23
C PRO A 127 17.85 12.23 -6.00
N VAL A 128 16.63 12.13 -6.55
CA VAL A 128 15.98 13.23 -7.28
C VAL A 128 15.61 14.37 -6.32
N GLN A 129 15.21 14.05 -5.09
CA GLN A 129 14.87 15.04 -4.07
C GLN A 129 16.09 15.82 -3.54
N LYS A 130 17.33 15.31 -3.69
CA LYS A 130 18.55 16.04 -3.31
C LYS A 130 18.98 17.09 -4.33
N TRP A 131 18.44 17.03 -5.55
CA TRP A 131 18.76 17.95 -6.65
C TRP A 131 17.74 19.09 -6.82
N LEU A 132 16.66 19.07 -6.03
CA LEU A 132 15.64 20.13 -5.92
C LEU A 132 15.82 20.87 -4.59
#